data_AF-A0A0A0K468-F1
#
_entry.id   AF-A0A0A0K468-F1
#
_cell.length_a   1.000
_cell.length_b   1.000
_cell.length_c   1.000
_cell.angle_alpha   90.00
_cell.angle_beta   90.00
_cell.angle_gamma   90.00
#
_symmetry.space_group_name_H-M   'P 1'
#
loop_
_entity.id
_entity.type
_entity.pdbx_description
1 polymer ?
#
loop_
_entity_poly.entity_id
_entity_poly.type
_entity_poly.pdbx_seq_one_letter_code
_entity_poly.pdbx_strand_id
1 'polypeptide(L)'
;MRTAATNYLLDSGVHWGAAPAVKGVRDAAVELLHTLVSVHAEVFAGCKPLLDKTLGILVEGLIDTFLSIFDENGTNELRSLDTNGFCQLMLELEYFETILNPYFTSDARESLKSLQGVLLEKATESVAEAADNPGHNRRPTRGSEEAIDERQQGATAPDELIALAQQYSTELLQQELERTRINTACFAESIPLDSVPEPAKAAYTSFNATYRGSTTPTGSPSFSSRSRRRL
;
A
#
# COMPACT_ATOMS: atom_id res chain seq x y z
N MET A 1 -9.98 16.60 -5.33
CA MET A 1 -9.40 15.30 -4.89
C MET A 1 -8.41 14.75 -5.92
N ARG A 2 -8.83 14.50 -7.18
CA ARG A 2 -7.92 13.99 -8.24
C ARG A 2 -6.59 14.73 -8.35
N THR A 3 -6.62 16.06 -8.46
CA THR A 3 -5.38 16.87 -8.53
C THR A 3 -4.46 16.66 -7.33
N ALA A 4 -4.98 16.58 -6.10
CA ALA A 4 -4.14 16.34 -4.93
C ALA A 4 -3.52 14.93 -4.94
N ALA A 5 -4.28 13.93 -5.39
CA ALA A 5 -3.79 12.56 -5.57
C ALA A 5 -2.73 12.46 -6.67
N THR A 6 -2.92 13.17 -7.79
CA THR A 6 -1.93 13.31 -8.87
C THR A 6 -0.66 13.98 -8.36
N ASN A 7 -0.77 15.09 -7.63
CA ASN A 7 0.39 15.77 -7.07
C ASN A 7 1.17 14.85 -6.09
N TYR A 8 0.44 14.08 -5.28
CA TYR A 8 1.03 13.13 -4.34
C TYR A 8 1.77 11.97 -5.04
N LEU A 9 1.16 11.36 -6.06
CA LEU A 9 1.73 10.20 -6.75
C LEU A 9 2.75 10.57 -7.83
N LEU A 10 2.50 11.62 -8.63
CA LEU A 10 3.26 11.90 -9.85
C LEU A 10 4.14 13.15 -9.72
N ASP A 11 3.62 14.24 -9.16
CA ASP A 11 4.35 15.53 -9.13
C ASP A 11 5.16 15.78 -7.85
N SER A 12 5.30 14.77 -7.00
CA SER A 12 6.04 14.86 -5.72
C SER A 12 7.57 14.82 -5.89
N GLY A 13 8.07 14.74 -7.12
CA GLY A 13 9.50 14.64 -7.43
C GLY A 13 10.12 13.28 -7.10
N VAL A 14 9.31 12.26 -6.84
CA VAL A 14 9.77 10.88 -6.59
C VAL A 14 9.77 10.09 -7.89
N HIS A 15 10.92 9.53 -8.22
CA HIS A 15 11.05 8.54 -9.28
C HIS A 15 10.87 7.14 -8.69
N TRP A 16 9.68 6.57 -8.86
CA TRP A 16 9.30 5.31 -8.19
C TRP A 16 10.15 4.08 -8.55
N GLY A 17 10.83 4.08 -9.70
CA GLY A 17 11.79 3.04 -10.09
C GLY A 17 13.21 3.23 -9.53
N ALA A 18 13.45 4.33 -8.82
CA ALA A 18 14.73 4.66 -8.18
C ALA A 18 14.44 5.51 -6.93
N ALA A 19 13.52 5.03 -6.10
CA ALA A 19 13.00 5.80 -4.98
C ALA A 19 14.07 5.95 -3.89
N PRO A 20 14.13 7.10 -3.20
CA PRO A 20 15.03 7.29 -2.08
C PRO A 20 14.69 6.31 -0.94
N ALA A 21 15.67 6.06 -0.06
CA ALA A 21 15.44 5.25 1.13
C ALA A 21 14.27 5.79 1.97
N VAL A 22 13.43 4.88 2.47
CA VAL A 22 12.27 5.19 3.30
C VAL A 22 12.74 5.78 4.63
N LYS A 23 12.26 6.98 4.97
CA LYS A 23 12.66 7.73 6.17
C LYS A 23 11.49 8.21 7.03
N GLY A 24 10.27 8.06 6.54
CA GLY A 24 9.06 8.59 7.15
C GLY A 24 8.01 8.92 6.08
N VAL A 25 6.94 9.61 6.49
CA VAL A 25 5.85 10.03 5.60
C VAL A 25 6.25 11.30 4.88
N ARG A 26 6.14 11.34 3.55
CA ARG A 26 6.48 12.53 2.76
C ARG A 26 5.51 13.68 3.03
N ASP A 27 5.99 14.91 2.89
CA ASP A 27 5.14 16.11 3.03
C ASP A 27 3.98 16.11 2.03
N ALA A 28 4.18 15.58 0.82
CA ALA A 28 3.11 15.41 -0.18
C ALA A 28 1.92 14.57 0.33
N ALA A 29 2.17 13.58 1.21
CA ALA A 29 1.11 12.80 1.84
C ALA A 29 0.32 13.65 2.86
N VAL A 30 1.01 14.50 3.61
CA VAL A 30 0.40 15.42 4.58
C VAL A 30 -0.40 16.50 3.86
N GLU A 31 0.10 17.05 2.76
CA GLU A 31 -0.60 18.02 1.91
C GLU A 31 -1.87 17.43 1.29
N LEU A 32 -1.83 16.16 0.85
CA LEU A 32 -3.03 15.45 0.41
C LEU A 32 -4.08 15.40 1.53
N LEU A 33 -3.67 15.04 2.76
CA LEU A 33 -4.60 15.03 3.91
C LEU A 33 -5.17 16.41 4.22
N HIS A 34 -4.42 17.52 4.01
CA HIS A 34 -4.97 18.87 4.21
C HIS A 34 -6.16 19.17 3.32
N THR A 35 -6.27 18.52 2.16
CA THR A 35 -7.47 18.62 1.32
C THR A 35 -8.69 18.06 2.07
N LEU A 36 -8.55 16.92 2.75
CA LEU A 36 -9.63 16.33 3.56
C LEU A 36 -9.88 17.10 4.86
N VAL A 37 -8.84 17.65 5.49
CA VAL A 37 -8.97 18.51 6.68
C VAL A 37 -9.81 19.76 6.35
N SER A 38 -9.57 20.36 5.18
CA SER A 38 -10.34 21.52 4.71
C SER A 38 -11.82 21.16 4.54
N VAL A 39 -12.12 20.02 3.90
CA VAL A 39 -13.50 19.54 3.78
C VAL A 39 -14.11 19.23 5.14
N HIS A 40 -13.36 18.58 6.04
CA HIS A 40 -13.82 18.32 7.40
C HIS A 40 -14.25 19.61 8.08
N ALA A 41 -13.41 20.66 8.05
CA ALA A 41 -13.71 21.94 8.67
C ALA A 41 -15.00 22.59 8.12
N GLU A 42 -15.16 22.62 6.79
CA GLU A 42 -16.33 23.19 6.13
C GLU A 42 -17.62 22.43 6.47
N VAL A 43 -17.58 21.09 6.39
CA VAL A 43 -18.76 20.26 6.65
C VAL A 43 -19.09 20.25 8.14
N PHE A 44 -18.10 20.19 9.02
CA PHE A 44 -18.32 20.26 10.47
C PHE A 44 -18.99 21.58 10.87
N ALA A 45 -18.58 22.71 10.27
CA ALA A 45 -19.17 24.02 10.55
C ALA A 45 -20.55 24.22 9.92
N GLY A 46 -20.75 23.75 8.69
CA GLY A 46 -21.98 24.00 7.92
C GLY A 46 -23.07 22.93 8.07
N CYS A 47 -22.70 21.66 8.22
CA CYS A 47 -23.63 20.54 8.28
C CYS A 47 -23.03 19.30 8.96
N LYS A 48 -22.66 19.44 10.25
CA LYS A 48 -22.05 18.36 11.05
C LYS A 48 -22.70 16.98 10.91
N PRO A 49 -24.04 16.82 10.85
CA PRO A 49 -24.67 15.50 10.69
C PRO A 49 -24.32 14.75 9.40
N LEU A 50 -23.78 15.43 8.38
CA LEU A 50 -23.35 14.82 7.12
C LEU A 50 -21.86 14.48 7.08
N LEU A 51 -21.09 14.87 8.10
CA LEU A 51 -19.62 14.78 8.10
C LEU A 51 -19.11 13.37 7.80
N ASP A 52 -19.59 12.37 8.55
CA ASP A 52 -19.13 10.99 8.42
C ASP A 52 -19.43 10.43 7.02
N LYS A 53 -20.63 10.73 6.50
CA LYS A 53 -21.03 10.32 5.16
C LYS A 53 -20.19 11.00 4.09
N THR A 54 -19.97 12.31 4.22
CA THR A 54 -19.17 13.07 3.24
C THR A 54 -17.73 12.60 3.21
N LEU A 55 -17.10 12.44 4.37
CA LEU A 55 -15.71 11.96 4.43
C LEU A 55 -15.59 10.50 3.99
N GLY A 56 -16.55 9.63 4.33
CA GLY A 56 -16.56 8.24 3.84
C GLY A 56 -16.54 8.15 2.32
N ILE A 57 -17.42 8.89 1.64
CA ILE A 57 -17.46 8.95 0.16
C ILE A 57 -16.15 9.50 -0.41
N LEU A 58 -15.54 10.49 0.25
CA LEU A 58 -14.29 11.08 -0.22
C LEU A 58 -13.10 10.13 -0.02
N VAL A 59 -13.08 9.33 1.05
CA VAL A 59 -12.06 8.31 1.28
C VAL A 59 -12.18 7.20 0.22
N GLU A 60 -13.38 6.67 -0.03
CA GLU A 60 -13.63 5.74 -1.14
C GLU A 60 -13.10 6.30 -2.47
N GLY A 61 -13.57 7.51 -2.82
CA GLY A 61 -13.16 8.16 -4.06
C GLY A 61 -11.66 8.47 -4.14
N LEU A 62 -10.98 8.68 -3.01
CA LEU A 62 -9.53 8.87 -2.98
C LEU A 62 -8.79 7.58 -3.34
N ILE A 63 -9.19 6.45 -2.74
CA ILE A 63 -8.56 5.15 -3.03
C ILE A 63 -8.83 4.73 -4.48
N ASP A 64 -10.06 4.90 -4.96
CA ASP A 64 -10.40 4.64 -6.36
C ASP A 64 -9.61 5.56 -7.32
N THR A 65 -9.36 6.80 -6.91
CA THR A 65 -8.51 7.72 -7.68
C THR A 65 -7.06 7.23 -7.74
N PHE A 66 -6.50 6.70 -6.65
CA PHE A 66 -5.16 6.11 -6.68
C PHE A 66 -5.10 4.94 -7.67
N LEU A 67 -6.06 4.02 -7.60
CA LEU A 67 -6.17 2.92 -8.57
C LEU A 67 -6.22 3.42 -10.02
N SER A 68 -7.08 4.41 -10.29
CA SER A 68 -7.20 5.04 -11.61
C SER A 68 -5.88 5.65 -12.08
N ILE A 69 -5.14 6.34 -11.20
CA ILE A 69 -3.84 6.94 -11.53
C ILE A 69 -2.81 5.86 -11.86
N PHE A 70 -2.78 4.75 -11.10
CA PHE A 70 -1.89 3.62 -11.37
C PHE A 70 -2.20 2.95 -12.71
N ASP A 71 -3.47 2.76 -13.04
CA ASP A 71 -3.90 2.19 -14.32
C ASP A 71 -3.54 3.12 -15.50
N GLU A 72 -3.88 4.42 -15.38
CA GLU A 72 -3.64 5.43 -16.42
C GLU A 72 -2.13 5.65 -16.71
N ASN A 73 -1.27 5.51 -15.70
CA ASN A 73 0.15 5.88 -15.78
C ASN A 73 1.11 4.69 -15.65
N GLY A 74 0.61 3.46 -15.54
CA GLY A 74 1.40 2.24 -15.32
C GLY A 74 2.36 1.86 -16.45
N THR A 75 2.26 2.52 -17.61
CA THR A 75 3.16 2.37 -18.76
C THR A 75 4.13 3.54 -18.96
N ASN A 76 3.94 4.65 -18.24
CA ASN A 76 4.72 5.89 -18.37
C ASN A 76 5.41 6.24 -17.05
N GLU A 77 4.82 7.12 -16.23
CA GLU A 77 5.43 7.66 -15.01
C GLU A 77 5.52 6.62 -13.88
N LEU A 78 4.59 5.66 -13.86
CA LEU A 78 4.55 4.54 -12.92
C LEU A 78 4.99 3.23 -13.59
N ARG A 79 5.84 3.32 -14.64
CA ARG A 79 6.30 2.15 -15.39
C ARG A 79 7.07 1.14 -14.53
N SER A 80 7.82 1.62 -13.55
CA SER A 80 8.63 0.78 -12.65
C SER A 80 8.46 1.23 -11.21
N LEU A 81 8.39 0.28 -10.29
CA LEU A 81 8.28 0.50 -8.86
C LEU A 81 9.37 -0.34 -8.18
N ASP A 82 10.42 0.30 -7.66
CA ASP A 82 11.47 -0.41 -6.96
C ASP A 82 11.06 -0.76 -5.52
N THR A 83 11.92 -1.50 -4.82
CA THR A 83 11.67 -1.94 -3.44
C THR A 83 11.41 -0.77 -2.48
N ASN A 84 12.15 0.33 -2.62
CA ASN A 84 11.98 1.50 -1.75
C ASN A 84 10.66 2.20 -2.04
N GLY A 85 10.29 2.35 -3.32
CA GLY A 85 9.05 2.97 -3.75
C GLY A 85 7.84 2.18 -3.26
N PHE A 86 7.90 0.85 -3.36
CA PHE A 86 6.87 -0.03 -2.78
C PHE A 86 6.75 0.19 -1.27
N CYS A 87 7.86 0.11 -0.53
CA CYS A 87 7.85 0.29 0.92
C CYS A 87 7.36 1.69 1.34
N GLN A 88 7.74 2.73 0.61
CA GLN A 88 7.30 4.11 0.86
C GLN A 88 5.79 4.24 0.69
N LEU A 89 5.23 3.71 -0.41
CA LEU A 89 3.78 3.76 -0.65
C LEU A 89 3.01 2.93 0.38
N MET A 90 3.51 1.76 0.77
CA MET A 90 2.87 0.94 1.80
C MET A 90 2.82 1.65 3.15
N LEU A 91 3.91 2.30 3.57
CA LEU A 91 3.95 3.12 4.80
C LEU A 91 2.94 4.27 4.74
N GLU A 92 2.89 5.00 3.63
CA GLU A 92 1.99 6.15 3.48
C GLU A 92 0.52 5.75 3.39
N LEU A 93 0.21 4.62 2.74
CA LEU A 93 -1.14 4.06 2.71
C LEU A 93 -1.60 3.63 4.11
N GLU A 94 -0.72 3.01 4.91
CA GLU A 94 -1.03 2.65 6.30
C GLU A 94 -1.21 3.88 7.20
N TYR A 95 -0.41 4.92 6.97
CA TYR A 95 -0.58 6.21 7.61
C TYR A 95 -1.95 6.84 7.29
N PHE A 96 -2.38 6.84 6.02
CA PHE A 96 -3.73 7.28 5.64
C PHE A 96 -4.82 6.41 6.26
N GLU A 97 -4.69 5.08 6.19
CA GLU A 97 -5.65 4.15 6.78
C GLU A 97 -5.80 4.39 8.28
N THR A 98 -4.70 4.63 8.99
CA THR A 98 -4.72 4.88 10.44
C THR A 98 -5.42 6.19 10.79
N ILE A 99 -5.10 7.28 10.10
CA ILE A 99 -5.70 8.60 10.37
C ILE A 99 -7.16 8.66 9.96
N LEU A 100 -7.51 8.06 8.83
CA LEU A 100 -8.85 8.11 8.25
C LEU A 100 -9.71 6.92 8.67
N ASN A 101 -9.22 6.08 9.59
CA ASN A 101 -9.93 4.89 10.08
C ASN A 101 -11.41 5.16 10.47
N PRO A 102 -11.77 6.29 11.12
CA PRO A 102 -13.16 6.59 11.46
C PRO A 102 -14.09 6.74 10.24
N TYR A 103 -13.52 7.04 9.08
CA TYR A 103 -14.23 7.27 7.82
C TYR A 103 -14.00 6.16 6.78
N PHE A 104 -13.22 5.14 7.12
CA PHE A 104 -12.95 4.02 6.22
C PHE A 104 -14.16 3.07 6.16
N THR A 105 -14.86 3.09 5.03
CA THR A 105 -15.98 2.18 4.73
C THR A 105 -15.48 0.79 4.34
N SER A 106 -16.39 -0.19 4.23
CA SER A 106 -16.06 -1.53 3.71
C SER A 106 -15.46 -1.45 2.31
N ASP A 107 -16.05 -0.61 1.46
CA ASP A 107 -15.72 -0.50 0.05
C ASP A 107 -14.35 0.16 -0.11
N ALA A 108 -14.07 1.20 0.69
CA ALA A 108 -12.73 1.80 0.75
C ALA A 108 -11.66 0.79 1.19
N ARG A 109 -11.95 -0.09 2.17
CA ARG A 109 -11.00 -1.13 2.61
C ARG A 109 -10.74 -2.17 1.52
N GLU A 110 -11.78 -2.56 0.79
CA GLU A 110 -11.65 -3.48 -0.34
C GLU A 110 -10.82 -2.86 -1.47
N SER A 111 -11.13 -1.62 -1.87
CA SER A 111 -10.34 -0.87 -2.86
C SER A 111 -8.89 -0.68 -2.39
N LEU A 112 -8.65 -0.42 -1.09
CA LEU A 112 -7.28 -0.26 -0.57
C LEU A 112 -6.49 -1.57 -0.67
N LYS A 113 -7.13 -2.70 -0.35
CA LYS A 113 -6.52 -4.02 -0.51
C LYS A 113 -6.21 -4.32 -1.98
N SER A 114 -7.11 -3.94 -2.89
CA SER A 114 -6.88 -4.04 -4.34
C SER A 114 -5.66 -3.22 -4.76
N LEU A 115 -5.58 -1.95 -4.31
CA LEU A 115 -4.45 -1.07 -4.59
C LEU A 115 -3.13 -1.66 -4.08
N GLN A 116 -3.09 -2.18 -2.84
CA GLN A 116 -1.91 -2.85 -2.29
C GLN A 116 -1.49 -4.07 -3.13
N GLY A 117 -2.46 -4.81 -3.68
CA GLY A 117 -2.20 -5.91 -4.62
C GLY A 117 -1.54 -5.44 -5.90
N VAL A 118 -2.07 -4.37 -6.53
CA VAL A 118 -1.50 -3.75 -7.74
C VAL A 118 -0.07 -3.26 -7.50
N LEU A 119 0.18 -2.63 -6.34
CA LEU A 119 1.52 -2.18 -5.97
C LEU A 119 2.51 -3.35 -5.83
N LEU A 120 2.08 -4.45 -5.19
CA LEU A 120 2.92 -5.62 -4.99
C LEU A 120 3.24 -6.32 -6.32
N GLU A 121 2.24 -6.48 -7.19
CA GLU A 121 2.42 -7.02 -8.53
C GLU A 121 3.44 -6.18 -9.30
N LYS A 122 3.23 -4.85 -9.34
CA LYS A 122 4.11 -3.92 -10.04
C LYS A 122 5.55 -3.93 -9.52
N ALA A 123 5.73 -4.00 -8.20
CA ALA A 123 7.05 -4.09 -7.59
C ALA A 123 7.75 -5.42 -7.91
N THR A 124 7.01 -6.52 -7.88
CA THR A 124 7.53 -7.85 -8.21
C THR A 124 7.95 -7.92 -9.68
N GLU A 125 7.13 -7.39 -10.60
CA GLU A 125 7.48 -7.26 -12.03
C GLU A 125 8.75 -6.44 -12.23
N SER A 126 8.85 -5.28 -11.57
CA SER A 126 10.00 -4.37 -11.71
C SER A 126 11.31 -5.01 -11.22
N VAL A 127 11.26 -5.77 -10.13
CA VAL A 127 12.42 -6.52 -9.61
C VAL A 127 12.82 -7.65 -10.54
N ALA A 128 11.85 -8.37 -11.13
CA ALA A 128 12.11 -9.42 -12.11
C ALA A 128 12.74 -8.85 -13.39
N GLU A 129 12.20 -7.75 -13.93
CA GLU A 129 12.75 -7.07 -15.12
C GLU A 129 14.20 -6.59 -14.91
N ALA A 130 14.52 -6.09 -13.70
CA ALA A 130 15.87 -5.68 -13.35
C ALA A 130 16.85 -6.87 -13.27
N ALA A 131 16.39 -8.04 -12.81
CA ALA A 131 17.19 -9.26 -12.71
C ALA A 131 17.48 -9.90 -14.09
N ASP A 132 16.52 -9.84 -15.01
CA ASP A 132 16.65 -10.41 -16.36
C ASP A 132 17.47 -9.54 -17.32
N ASN A 133 17.59 -8.24 -17.03
CA ASN A 133 18.31 -7.30 -17.86
C ASN A 133 19.36 -6.47 -17.08
N PRO A 134 20.37 -7.11 -16.46
CA PRO A 134 21.40 -6.43 -15.67
C PRO A 134 22.32 -5.51 -16.49
N GLY A 135 22.11 -5.42 -17.81
CA GLY A 135 22.52 -4.32 -18.68
C GLY A 135 24.00 -3.91 -18.62
N HIS A 136 24.82 -4.48 -19.52
CA HIS A 136 25.74 -3.73 -20.38
C HIS A 136 26.63 -2.62 -19.73
N ASN A 137 27.00 -2.76 -18.47
CA ASN A 137 28.03 -1.93 -17.87
C ASN A 137 29.38 -2.29 -18.49
N ARG A 138 29.89 -1.34 -19.27
CA ARG A 138 31.22 -1.35 -19.90
C ARG A 138 32.24 -2.00 -18.97
N ARG A 139 32.80 -3.11 -19.42
CA ARG A 139 34.05 -3.72 -18.92
C ARG A 139 35.03 -2.64 -18.44
N PRO A 140 35.24 -2.44 -17.13
CA PRO A 140 36.42 -1.78 -16.64
C PRO A 140 37.56 -2.78 -16.85
N THR A 141 38.54 -2.39 -17.66
CA THR A 141 39.80 -3.11 -17.68
C THR A 141 40.49 -2.92 -16.33
N ARG A 142 41.10 -4.00 -15.85
CA ARG A 142 42.23 -4.04 -14.90
C ARG A 142 41.85 -4.27 -13.44
N GLY A 143 42.42 -5.35 -12.90
CA GLY A 143 42.00 -5.98 -11.66
C GLY A 143 42.41 -5.27 -10.37
N SER A 144 41.73 -5.67 -9.30
CA SER A 144 42.32 -5.93 -8.00
C SER A 144 41.30 -6.74 -7.19
N GLU A 145 41.78 -7.75 -6.48
CA GLU A 145 41.01 -8.57 -5.54
C GLU A 145 40.51 -7.73 -4.36
N GLU A 146 39.21 -7.80 -4.10
CA GLU A 146 38.51 -7.86 -2.80
C GLU A 146 37.02 -7.53 -3.07
N ALA A 147 36.30 -8.53 -3.58
CA ALA A 147 34.86 -8.44 -3.78
C ALA A 147 34.18 -8.61 -2.41
N ILE A 148 33.77 -7.49 -1.82
CA ILE A 148 32.72 -7.47 -0.82
C ILE A 148 31.45 -7.96 -1.51
N ASP A 149 30.80 -8.91 -0.88
CA ASP A 149 29.79 -9.81 -1.42
C ASP A 149 28.49 -9.06 -1.81
N GLU A 150 28.42 -8.48 -3.01
CA GLU A 150 27.16 -8.01 -3.65
C GLU A 150 26.33 -9.18 -4.23
N ARG A 151 26.30 -10.34 -3.55
CA ARG A 151 25.52 -11.51 -3.97
C ARG A 151 24.28 -11.69 -3.11
N GLN A 152 23.35 -10.75 -3.21
CA GLN A 152 21.98 -10.98 -2.72
C GLN A 152 20.94 -10.08 -3.39
N GLN A 153 20.95 -10.01 -4.72
CA GLN A 153 19.81 -9.49 -5.49
C GLN A 153 19.40 -10.54 -6.52
N GLY A 154 19.04 -11.71 -6.02
CA GLY A 154 18.09 -12.57 -6.72
C GLY A 154 16.70 -11.96 -6.57
N ALA A 155 15.81 -12.20 -7.53
CA ALA A 155 14.44 -11.68 -7.51
C ALA A 155 13.82 -11.77 -6.10
N THR A 156 13.58 -10.61 -5.48
CA THR A 156 12.98 -10.50 -4.15
C THR A 156 11.61 -11.16 -4.19
N ALA A 157 11.38 -12.14 -3.30
CA ALA A 157 10.09 -12.80 -3.26
C ALA A 157 9.01 -11.79 -2.81
N PRO A 158 7.75 -11.88 -3.29
CA PRO A 158 6.67 -11.00 -2.84
C PRO A 158 6.52 -10.94 -1.32
N ASP A 159 6.72 -12.08 -0.65
CA ASP A 159 6.69 -12.18 0.82
C ASP A 159 7.81 -11.37 1.51
N GLU A 160 8.99 -11.28 0.89
CA GLU A 160 10.11 -10.48 1.40
C GLU A 160 9.83 -8.98 1.25
N LEU A 161 9.22 -8.56 0.14
CA LEU A 161 8.78 -7.17 -0.04
C LEU A 161 7.74 -6.79 1.01
N ILE A 162 6.76 -7.66 1.25
CA ILE A 162 5.75 -7.45 2.30
C ILE A 162 6.41 -7.35 3.68
N ALA A 163 7.31 -8.27 4.02
CA ALA A 163 8.00 -8.27 5.30
C ALA A 163 8.81 -6.98 5.51
N LEU A 164 9.48 -6.50 4.46
CA LEU A 164 10.25 -5.26 4.50
C LEU A 164 9.34 -4.03 4.70
N ALA A 165 8.23 -3.95 3.98
CA ALA A 165 7.25 -2.88 4.18
C ALA A 165 6.70 -2.86 5.62
N GLN A 166 6.38 -4.04 6.18
CA GLN A 166 5.94 -4.19 7.58
C GLN A 166 6.98 -3.71 8.58
N GLN A 167 8.26 -3.97 8.30
CA GLN A 167 9.36 -3.50 9.14
C GLN A 167 9.38 -1.96 9.18
N TYR A 168 9.34 -1.30 8.01
CA TYR A 168 9.29 0.17 7.95
C TYR A 168 8.08 0.75 8.68
N SER A 169 6.89 0.17 8.52
CA SER A 169 5.71 0.60 9.26
C SER A 169 5.89 0.47 10.77
N THR A 170 6.42 -0.67 11.24
CA THR A 170 6.66 -0.90 12.67
C THR A 170 7.65 0.11 13.26
N GLU A 171 8.67 0.48 12.51
CA GLU A 171 9.72 1.41 12.96
C GLU A 171 9.29 2.88 12.90
N LEU A 172 8.54 3.29 11.87
CA LEU A 172 8.35 4.70 11.53
C LEU A 172 6.94 5.22 11.79
N LEU A 173 5.90 4.39 11.66
CA LEU A 173 4.51 4.88 11.62
C LEU A 173 4.13 5.66 12.87
N GLN A 174 4.44 5.12 14.05
CA GLN A 174 4.05 5.77 15.31
C GLN A 174 4.72 7.14 15.49
N GLN A 175 5.97 7.27 15.08
CA GLN A 175 6.69 8.55 15.14
C GLN A 175 6.08 9.56 14.17
N GLU A 176 5.71 9.12 12.98
CA GLU A 176 5.11 9.99 11.96
C GLU A 176 3.71 10.46 12.35
N LEU A 177 2.90 9.59 12.96
CA LEU A 177 1.59 9.96 13.53
C LEU A 177 1.72 11.03 14.61
N GLU A 178 2.74 10.95 15.47
CA GLU A 178 2.99 11.99 16.48
C GLU A 178 3.51 13.27 15.82
N ARG A 179 4.42 13.16 14.85
CA ARG A 179 4.98 14.31 14.11
C ARG A 179 3.89 15.14 13.43
N THR A 180 2.87 14.49 12.87
CA THR A 180 1.81 15.15 12.09
C THR A 180 0.51 15.29 12.88
N ARG A 181 0.49 14.99 14.18
CA ARG A 181 -0.71 14.97 15.02
C ARG A 181 -1.54 16.25 14.93
N ILE A 182 -0.90 17.41 14.90
CA ILE A 182 -1.58 18.71 14.81
C ILE A 182 -2.24 18.89 13.44
N ASN A 183 -1.64 18.36 12.38
CA ASN A 183 -2.16 18.47 11.01
C ASN A 183 -3.45 17.65 10.82
N THR A 184 -3.65 16.60 11.62
CA THR A 184 -4.72 15.60 11.42
C THR A 184 -5.66 15.46 12.61
N ALA A 185 -5.49 16.30 13.64
CA ALA A 185 -6.24 16.24 14.90
C ALA A 185 -7.76 16.22 14.72
N CYS A 186 -8.28 16.90 13.68
CA CYS A 186 -9.72 16.94 13.41
C CYS A 186 -10.35 15.57 13.19
N PHE A 187 -9.60 14.59 12.68
CA PHE A 187 -10.10 13.24 12.44
C PHE A 187 -10.16 12.37 13.71
N ALA A 188 -9.47 12.76 14.79
CA ALA A 188 -9.49 12.05 16.07
C ALA A 188 -10.61 12.55 17.01
N GLU A 189 -11.02 13.81 16.88
CA GLU A 189 -12.01 14.45 17.76
C GLU A 189 -13.48 14.20 17.35
N SER A 190 -13.71 13.52 16.24
CA SER A 190 -15.04 13.28 15.66
C SER A 190 -15.77 12.04 16.22
N ILE A 191 -15.10 11.20 17.02
CA ILE A 191 -15.67 9.98 17.58
C ILE A 191 -16.33 10.29 18.94
N PRO A 192 -17.64 10.03 19.15
CA PRO A 192 -18.23 10.00 20.48
C PRO A 192 -17.55 8.91 21.32
N LEU A 193 -17.16 9.25 22.56
CA LEU A 193 -16.41 8.38 23.49
C LEU A 193 -16.98 6.95 23.72
N ASP A 194 -18.19 6.64 23.25
CA ASP A 194 -18.88 5.35 23.44
C ASP A 194 -18.65 4.31 22.33
N SER A 195 -17.89 4.64 21.27
CA SER A 195 -17.64 3.70 20.17
C SER A 195 -16.23 3.84 19.63
N VAL A 196 -15.23 3.37 20.39
CA VAL A 196 -13.86 3.23 19.89
C VAL A 196 -13.78 1.93 19.08
N PRO A 197 -13.60 1.97 17.74
CA PRO A 197 -13.27 0.77 16.99
C PRO A 197 -11.86 0.31 17.37
N GLU A 198 -11.62 -1.00 17.37
CA GLU A 198 -10.27 -1.55 17.51
C GLU A 198 -9.31 -0.88 16.51
N PRO A 199 -8.04 -0.66 16.89
CA PRO A 199 -7.04 -0.18 15.94
C PRO A 199 -7.02 -1.12 14.74
N ALA A 200 -7.23 -0.56 13.54
CA ALA A 200 -7.25 -1.34 12.33
C ALA A 200 -5.90 -2.05 12.18
N LYS A 201 -5.92 -3.39 12.17
CA LYS A 201 -4.77 -4.17 11.73
C LYS A 201 -4.60 -3.87 10.24
N ALA A 202 -3.42 -3.40 9.86
CA ALA A 202 -3.13 -3.04 8.49
C ALA A 202 -3.57 -4.16 7.52
N ALA A 203 -4.39 -3.80 6.52
CA ALA A 203 -5.10 -4.77 5.68
C ALA A 203 -4.19 -5.81 5.01
N TYR A 204 -2.94 -5.43 4.74
CA TYR A 204 -1.96 -6.27 4.07
C TYR A 204 -1.29 -7.32 4.99
N THR A 205 -1.43 -7.24 6.31
CA THR A 205 -0.99 -8.32 7.22
C THR A 205 -1.71 -9.65 6.93
N SER A 206 -2.87 -9.58 6.26
CA SER A 206 -3.64 -10.74 5.82
C SER A 206 -3.07 -11.45 4.58
N PHE A 207 -2.15 -10.84 3.82
CA PHE A 207 -1.55 -11.50 2.65
C PHE A 207 -0.76 -12.77 3.05
N ASN A 208 -0.14 -12.77 4.24
CA ASN A 208 0.59 -13.93 4.78
C ASN A 208 -0.29 -15.17 5.00
N ALA A 209 -1.60 -15.00 5.20
CA ALA A 209 -2.52 -16.12 5.43
C ALA A 209 -2.92 -16.82 4.12
N THR A 210 -3.00 -16.09 3.01
CA THR A 210 -3.51 -16.61 1.74
C THR A 210 -2.46 -17.47 1.02
N TYR A 211 -1.17 -17.12 1.11
CA TYR A 211 -0.09 -17.87 0.46
C TYR A 211 0.29 -19.18 1.17
N ARG A 212 0.02 -19.32 2.48
CA ARG A 212 0.20 -20.60 3.20
C ARG A 212 -0.92 -21.63 2.95
N GLY A 213 -1.95 -21.28 2.19
CA GLY A 213 -3.16 -22.11 2.01
C GLY A 213 -3.19 -23.05 0.80
N SER A 214 -2.12 -23.16 0.01
CA SER A 214 -2.06 -24.05 -1.17
C SER A 214 -1.09 -25.22 -0.95
N THR A 215 -1.37 -26.06 0.03
CA THR A 215 -0.88 -27.45 0.04
C THR A 215 -2.02 -28.35 -0.39
N THR A 216 -1.97 -28.78 -1.63
CA THR A 216 -2.85 -29.79 -2.23
C THR A 216 -2.86 -31.08 -1.40
N PRO A 217 -4.02 -31.58 -0.93
CA PRO A 217 -4.11 -32.95 -0.46
C PRO A 217 -4.27 -33.86 -1.69
N THR A 218 -3.17 -34.50 -2.11
CA THR A 218 -3.23 -35.65 -3.02
C THR A 218 -3.88 -36.83 -2.30
N GLY A 219 -5.19 -37.01 -2.50
CA GLY A 219 -5.95 -38.18 -2.06
C GLY A 219 -6.79 -38.71 -3.22
N SER A 220 -6.42 -39.89 -3.73
CA SER A 220 -7.03 -40.56 -4.89
C SER A 220 -8.51 -40.92 -4.66
N PRO A 221 -9.39 -40.85 -5.68
CA PRO A 221 -10.77 -41.29 -5.54
C PRO A 221 -10.88 -42.82 -5.68
N SER A 222 -11.28 -43.49 -4.61
CA SER A 222 -11.60 -44.92 -4.63
C SER A 222 -13.07 -45.11 -5.04
N PHE A 223 -13.29 -45.81 -6.15
CA PHE A 223 -14.60 -46.23 -6.64
C PHE A 223 -15.32 -47.10 -5.61
N SER A 224 -16.58 -46.78 -5.30
CA SER A 224 -17.49 -47.70 -4.58
C SER A 224 -18.78 -47.85 -5.38
N SER A 225 -18.89 -49.01 -6.04
CA SER A 225 -20.09 -49.50 -6.68
C SER A 225 -21.24 -49.62 -5.67
N ARG A 226 -22.37 -48.95 -5.90
CA ARG A 226 -23.61 -49.26 -5.18
C ARG A 226 -24.61 -49.91 -6.13
N SER A 227 -24.69 -51.23 -6.00
CA SER A 227 -25.63 -52.10 -6.68
C SER A 227 -27.06 -51.93 -6.13
N ARG A 228 -28.02 -52.20 -7.01
CA ARG A 228 -29.49 -52.16 -6.92
C ARG A 228 -30.13 -52.77 -5.65
N ARG A 229 -31.29 -52.21 -5.27
CA ARG A 229 -32.58 -52.92 -5.09
C ARG A 229 -33.72 -51.88 -5.04
N ARG A 230 -34.57 -51.83 -6.08
CA ARG A 230 -35.92 -52.45 -6.25
C ARG A 230 -37.04 -51.71 -5.51
N LEU A 231 -37.94 -51.11 -6.31
CA LEU A 231 -39.39 -51.34 -6.22
C LEU A 231 -39.73 -52.43 -7.24
#